data_AF-A0A522C6F5-F1
#
_entry.id   AF-A0A522C6F5-F1
#
_cell.length_a   1.000
_cell.length_b   1.000
_cell.length_c   1.000
_cell.angle_alpha   90.00
_cell.angle_beta   90.00
_cell.angle_gamma   90.00
#
_symmetry.space_group_name_H-M   'P 1'
#
loop_
_entity.id
_entity.type
_entity.pdbx_description
1 polymer ?
#
loop_
_entity_poly.entity_id
_entity_poly.type
_entity_poly.pdbx_seq_one_letter_code
_entity_poly.pdbx_strand_id
1 'polypeptide(L)' 'VPESNMPAYSWLEGARLKPEEAAPKMRALRMLGVPYTDADIAGAAGQLEGKTEMDAVVAYLQVLGTSVK' A
#
# COMPACT_ATOMS: atom_id res chain seq x y z
N VAL A 1 22.48 -9.40 1.59
CA VAL A 1 23.63 -8.48 1.75
C VAL A 1 24.20 -8.71 3.15
N PRO A 2 25.28 -9.47 3.28
CA PRO A 2 25.82 -9.88 4.60
C PRO A 2 26.24 -8.72 5.49
N GLU A 3 26.53 -7.56 4.90
CA GLU A 3 27.01 -6.35 5.57
C GLU A 3 25.91 -5.30 5.82
N SER A 4 24.63 -5.65 5.58
CA SER A 4 23.54 -4.69 5.73
C SER A 4 23.33 -4.30 7.20
N ASN A 5 23.31 -3.00 7.47
CA ASN A 5 22.88 -2.42 8.75
C ASN A 5 21.36 -2.17 8.82
N MET A 6 20.60 -2.56 7.78
CA MET A 6 19.15 -2.43 7.81
C MET A 6 18.55 -3.46 8.80
N PRO A 7 17.64 -3.04 9.69
CA PRO A 7 16.93 -3.97 10.58
C PRO A 7 16.16 -5.04 9.81
N ALA A 8 15.96 -6.20 10.43
CA ALA A 8 15.06 -7.21 9.92
C ALA A 8 13.60 -6.82 10.23
N TYR A 9 12.74 -6.76 9.21
CA TYR A 9 11.31 -6.41 9.32
C TYR A 9 10.41 -7.66 9.18
N SER A 10 10.76 -8.76 9.86
CA SER A 10 10.10 -10.07 9.67
C SER A 10 8.61 -10.10 10.05
N TRP A 11 8.14 -9.18 10.91
CA TRP A 11 6.74 -9.11 11.30
C TRP A 11 5.80 -8.77 10.14
N LEU A 12 6.30 -8.10 9.10
CA LEU A 12 5.50 -7.68 7.94
C LEU A 12 4.89 -8.88 7.20
N GLU A 13 5.51 -10.06 7.27
CA GLU A 13 5.00 -11.29 6.66
C GLU A 13 3.72 -11.80 7.32
N GLY A 14 3.55 -11.56 8.63
CA GLY A 14 2.39 -12.01 9.40
C GLY A 14 1.33 -10.93 9.61
N ALA A 15 1.70 -9.65 9.52
CA ALA A 15 0.79 -8.54 9.72
C ALA A 15 -0.21 -8.44 8.56
N ARG A 16 -1.51 -8.64 8.84
CA ARG A 16 -2.59 -8.53 7.85
C ARG A 16 -3.02 -7.08 7.67
N LEU A 17 -3.28 -6.70 6.42
CA LEU A 17 -3.91 -5.42 6.13
C LEU A 17 -5.35 -5.38 6.64
N LYS A 18 -5.85 -4.17 6.86
CA LYS A 18 -7.24 -3.86 7.19
C LYS A 18 -7.91 -3.20 5.99
N PRO A 19 -8.59 -3.97 5.12
CA PRO A 19 -9.18 -3.44 3.89
C PRO A 19 -10.15 -2.27 4.09
N GLU A 20 -10.84 -2.25 5.23
CA GLU A 20 -11.79 -1.21 5.62
C GLU A 20 -11.16 0.18 5.77
N GLU A 21 -9.85 0.26 6.03
CA GLU A 21 -9.14 1.53 6.19
C GLU A 21 -8.78 2.21 4.86
N ALA A 22 -8.84 1.49 3.73
CA ALA A 22 -8.39 2.01 2.45
C ALA A 22 -9.30 3.11 1.89
N ALA A 23 -10.61 2.87 1.88
CA ALA A 23 -11.56 3.84 1.32
C ALA A 23 -11.56 5.19 2.08
N PRO A 24 -11.54 5.24 3.43
CA PRO A 24 -11.36 6.51 4.16
C PRO A 24 -10.08 7.26 3.79
N LYS A 25 -8.93 6.56 3.68
CA LYS A 25 -7.64 7.16 3.32
C LYS A 25 -7.66 7.72 1.89
N MET A 26 -8.23 6.99 0.93
CA MET A 26 -8.34 7.44 -0.46
C MET A 26 -9.27 8.66 -0.60
N ARG A 27 -10.38 8.70 0.15
CA ARG A 27 -11.24 9.90 0.21
C ARG A 27 -10.48 11.10 0.76
N ALA A 28 -9.71 10.93 1.83
CA ALA A 28 -8.88 12.00 2.39
C ALA A 28 -7.84 12.50 1.37
N LEU A 29 -7.15 11.59 0.67
CA LEU A 29 -6.20 11.97 -0.39
C LEU A 29 -6.88 12.68 -1.56
N ARG A 30 -8.11 12.27 -1.92
CA ARG A 30 -8.92 12.97 -2.92
C ARG A 30 -9.26 14.39 -2.51
N MET A 31 -9.59 14.61 -1.24
CA MET A 31 -9.79 15.97 -0.70
C MET A 31 -8.52 16.82 -0.78
N LEU A 32 -7.33 16.20 -0.71
CA LEU A 32 -6.04 16.87 -0.87
C LEU A 32 -5.59 17.03 -2.34
N GLY A 33 -6.43 16.63 -3.31
CA GLY A 33 -6.17 16.83 -4.73
C GLY A 33 -5.60 15.61 -5.48
N VAL A 34 -5.43 14.46 -4.82
CA VAL A 34 -5.06 13.22 -5.52
C VAL A 34 -6.26 12.73 -6.35
N PRO A 35 -6.11 12.47 -7.66
CA PRO A 35 -7.25 12.24 -8.55
C PRO A 35 -7.82 10.81 -8.47
N TYR A 36 -8.21 10.35 -7.28
CA TYR A 36 -8.91 9.07 -7.11
C TYR A 36 -10.34 9.12 -7.68
N THR A 37 -10.72 8.09 -8.41
CA THR A 37 -12.08 7.89 -8.92
C THR A 37 -12.98 7.17 -7.90
N ASP A 38 -14.30 7.24 -8.08
CA ASP A 38 -15.23 6.50 -7.24
C ASP A 38 -15.05 4.97 -7.39
N ALA A 39 -14.65 4.52 -8.58
CA ALA A 39 -14.33 3.12 -8.84
C ALA A 39 -13.10 2.66 -8.05
N ASP A 40 -12.04 3.49 -7.97
CA ASP A 40 -10.85 3.18 -7.16
C ASP A 40 -11.24 3.02 -5.69
N ILE A 41 -12.04 3.94 -5.15
CA ILE A 41 -12.45 3.93 -3.74
C ILE A 41 -13.36 2.73 -3.44
N ALA A 42 -14.27 2.37 -4.36
CA ALA A 42 -15.17 1.24 -4.19
C ALA A 42 -14.43 -0.11 -4.28
N GLY A 43 -13.43 -0.21 -5.16
CA GLY A 43 -12.64 -1.44 -5.35
C GLY A 43 -11.51 -1.64 -4.33
N ALA A 44 -11.18 -0.61 -3.55
CA ALA A 44 -10.00 -0.59 -2.67
C ALA A 44 -9.93 -1.78 -1.70
N ALA A 45 -11.04 -2.14 -1.05
CA ALA A 45 -11.05 -3.21 -0.07
C ALA A 45 -10.75 -4.59 -0.71
N GLY A 46 -11.34 -4.86 -1.88
CA GLY A 46 -11.11 -6.12 -2.59
C GLY A 46 -9.67 -6.31 -3.05
N GLN A 47 -8.95 -5.22 -3.32
CA GLN A 47 -7.53 -5.28 -3.69
C GLN A 47 -6.61 -5.64 -2.52
N LEU A 48 -7.04 -5.38 -1.29
CA LEU A 48 -6.25 -5.61 -0.07
C LEU A 48 -6.60 -6.90 0.66
N GLU A 49 -7.66 -7.59 0.24
CA GLU A 49 -8.13 -8.80 0.90
C GLU A 49 -7.07 -9.90 0.89
N GLY A 50 -6.80 -10.47 2.07
CA GLY A 50 -5.79 -11.52 2.28
C GLY A 50 -4.33 -11.05 2.19
N LYS A 51 -4.07 -9.77 1.87
CA LYS A 51 -2.72 -9.23 1.76
C LYS A 51 -2.08 -8.93 3.11
N THR A 52 -0.76 -9.02 3.12
CA THR A 52 0.08 -8.69 4.27
C THR A 52 0.66 -7.28 4.13
N GLU A 53 1.20 -6.73 5.22
CA GLU A 53 1.97 -5.49 5.16
C GLU A 53 3.22 -5.65 4.29
N MET A 54 3.83 -6.84 4.24
CA MET A 54 4.95 -7.13 3.33
C MET A 54 4.53 -6.95 1.87
N ASP A 55 3.38 -7.51 1.48
CA ASP A 55 2.86 -7.35 0.11
C ASP A 55 2.67 -5.87 -0.25
N ALA A 56 2.14 -5.07 0.68
CA ALA A 56 1.91 -3.65 0.48
C ALA A 56 3.22 -2.86 0.33
N VAL A 57 4.22 -3.14 1.18
CA VAL A 57 5.53 -2.47 1.13
C VAL A 57 6.27 -2.82 -0.17
N VAL A 58 6.25 -4.10 -0.58
CA VAL A 58 6.84 -4.51 -1.86
C VAL A 58 6.15 -3.80 -3.03
N ALA A 59 4.82 -3.76 -3.06
CA ALA A 59 4.07 -3.07 -4.11
C ALA A 59 4.42 -1.58 -4.17
N TYR A 60 4.51 -0.90 -3.02
CA TYR A 60 4.92 0.51 -2.96
C TYR A 60 6.32 0.73 -3.54
N LEU A 61 7.30 -0.08 -3.12
CA LEU A 61 8.69 0.05 -3.56
C LEU A 61 8.85 -0.19 -5.07
N GLN A 62 8.08 -1.11 -5.66
CA GLN A 62 8.13 -1.42 -7.09
C GLN A 62 7.59 -0.28 -7.98
N VAL A 63 6.77 0.62 -7.44
CA VAL A 63 6.22 1.77 -8.20
C VAL A 63 7.17 2.98 -8.16
N LEU A 64 8.03 3.10 -7.14
CA LEU A 64 8.89 4.26 -6.96
C LEU A 64 9.80 4.51 -8.17
N GLY A 65 9.74 5.73 -8.72
CA GLY A 65 10.56 6.15 -9.87
C GLY A 65 10.06 5.69 -11.24
N THR A 66 9.03 4.84 -11.33
CA THR A 66 8.52 4.33 -12.62
C THR A 66 7.67 5.33 -13.40
N SER A 67 7.06 6.30 -12.72
CA SER A 67 6.19 7.32 -13.31
C SER A 67 6.93 8.49 -13.94
N VAL A 68 8.26 8.59 -13.75
CA VAL A 68 9.10 9.61 -14.38
C VAL A 68 9.64 9.02 -15.69
N LYS A 69 9.06 9.43 -16.81
CA LYS A 69 9.61 9.21 -18.15
C LYS A 69 9.90 10.55 -18.81
#